data_AF-A0A4J1RE09-F1
#
_entry.id   AF-A0A4J1RE09-F1
#
_cell.length_a   1.000
_cell.length_b   1.000
_cell.length_c   1.000
_cell.angle_alpha   90.00
_cell.angle_beta   90.00
_cell.angle_gamma   90.00
#
_symmetry.space_group_name_H-M   'P 1'
#
loop_
_entity.id
_entity.type
_entity.pdbx_description
1 polymer ?
#
loop_
_entity_poly.entity_id
_entity_poly.type
_entity_poly.pdbx_seq_one_letter_code
_entity_poly.pdbx_strand_id
1 'polypeptide(L)'
;MTKVSINNKIDANFIKIIPILYHKKRLMETRNRGIYRKVRLLRLWVIFVIMKVIKSYNTLNDYYRKLFGEKTFKVPIDAGFDCPNRDGTVAHGGCTFCTVSGSGDTIVAPDPPIREQFYKEIDFMHRKWPDVQKYLVYFQNFTNTHEKVEVIRERYEQAINEPGVVGINIGTRPDCLPDETIEYLAELSECMHVTVELGL
;
A
#
# COMPACT_ATOMS: atom_id res chain seq x y z
N MET A 1 15.14 22.25 -19.62
CA MET A 1 15.13 23.04 -18.36
C MET A 1 13.83 22.67 -17.67
N THR A 2 13.78 22.00 -16.52
CA THR A 2 14.45 22.33 -15.25
C THR A 2 14.68 21.02 -14.47
N LYS A 3 15.94 20.67 -14.17
CA LYS A 3 16.25 19.55 -13.26
C LYS A 3 15.94 20.01 -11.82
N VAL A 4 14.94 19.40 -11.18
CA VAL A 4 14.76 19.55 -9.73
C VAL A 4 15.85 18.73 -9.04
N SER A 5 16.90 19.42 -8.60
CA SER A 5 17.95 18.87 -7.75
C SER A 5 17.41 18.73 -6.33
N ILE A 6 17.23 17.51 -5.86
CA ILE A 6 16.92 17.23 -4.45
C ILE A 6 18.25 17.27 -3.69
N ASN A 7 18.60 18.45 -3.19
CA ASN A 7 19.68 18.65 -2.24
C ASN A 7 19.34 17.92 -0.93
N ASN A 8 19.82 16.68 -0.76
CA ASN A 8 19.89 16.03 0.55
C ASN A 8 21.04 16.65 1.38
N LYS A 9 20.90 17.92 1.76
CA LYS A 9 21.71 18.48 2.85
C LYS A 9 21.05 18.07 4.16
N ILE A 10 21.39 16.88 4.63
CA ILE A 10 21.34 16.60 6.07
C ILE A 10 22.26 17.66 6.70
N ASP A 11 21.69 18.53 7.53
CA ASP A 11 22.39 19.67 8.12
C ASP A 11 23.74 19.24 8.72
N ALA A 12 24.84 19.67 8.10
CA ALA A 12 26.20 19.35 8.52
C ALA A 12 26.51 19.83 9.96
N ASN A 13 25.64 20.67 10.53
CA ASN A 13 25.69 21.09 11.92
C ASN A 13 25.29 19.97 12.91
N PHE A 14 24.44 19.01 12.52
CA PHE A 14 24.02 17.91 13.38
C PHE A 14 25.15 16.87 13.58
N ILE A 15 25.97 16.67 12.54
CA ILE A 15 27.10 15.74 12.55
C ILE A 15 28.29 16.31 13.34
N LYS A 16 28.45 17.65 13.41
CA LYS A 16 29.52 18.32 14.17
C LYS A 16 29.31 18.33 15.69
N ILE A 17 28.12 18.00 16.20
CA ILE A 17 27.85 17.93 17.65
C ILE A 17 28.39 16.61 18.25
N ILE A 18 28.50 15.57 17.42
CA ILE A 18 28.89 14.21 17.84
C ILE A 18 30.35 14.14 18.37
N PRO A 19 31.34 14.85 17.81
CA PRO A 19 32.73 14.80 18.31
C PRO A 19 32.98 15.69 19.55
N ILE A 20 32.21 16.77 19.76
CA ILE A 20 32.43 17.71 20.88
C ILE A 20 32.10 17.04 22.23
N LEU A 21 31.14 16.12 22.26
CA LEU A 21 30.83 15.30 23.43
C LEU A 21 31.88 14.21 23.73
N TYR A 22 32.68 13.82 22.73
CA TYR A 22 33.68 12.75 22.90
C TYR A 22 35.01 13.27 23.47
N HIS A 23 35.37 14.55 23.27
CA HIS A 23 36.65 15.07 23.73
C HIS A 23 36.62 15.65 25.17
N LYS A 24 35.44 15.94 25.72
CA LYS A 24 35.28 16.37 27.13
C LYS A 24 35.28 15.19 28.14
N LYS A 25 35.75 14.02 27.71
CA LYS A 25 35.82 12.78 28.51
C LYS A 25 37.03 12.66 29.42
N ARG A 26 38.00 13.58 29.37
CA ARG A 26 39.28 13.46 30.10
C ARG A 26 39.44 14.34 31.35
N LEU A 27 38.37 14.99 31.83
CA LEU A 27 38.45 15.87 33.01
C LEU A 27 37.33 15.73 34.05
N MET A 28 36.46 14.73 33.93
CA MET A 28 35.42 14.48 34.96
C MET A 28 35.39 13.00 35.33
N GLU A 29 36.57 12.48 35.64
CA GLU A 29 36.75 11.18 36.27
C GLU A 29 36.80 11.42 37.78
N THR A 30 35.62 11.63 38.37
CA THR A 30 35.26 11.36 39.79
C THR A 30 33.92 12.02 40.09
N ARG A 31 33.05 11.31 40.83
CA ARG A 31 31.74 11.74 41.39
C ARG A 31 30.55 11.85 40.41
N ASN A 32 29.90 10.72 40.13
CA ASN A 32 28.48 10.46 40.47
C ASN A 32 27.94 9.23 39.74
N ARG A 33 27.63 8.15 40.46
CA ARG A 33 27.07 6.90 39.90
C ARG A 33 25.66 7.09 39.29
N GLY A 34 24.93 8.17 39.63
CA GLY A 34 23.61 8.48 39.07
C GLY A 34 23.62 9.01 37.63
N ILE A 35 24.69 9.71 37.22
CA ILE A 35 24.82 10.28 35.87
C ILE A 35 25.15 9.18 34.84
N TYR A 36 25.96 8.19 35.22
CA TYR A 36 26.32 7.05 34.36
C TYR A 36 25.09 6.24 33.88
N ARG A 37 24.05 6.11 34.73
CA ARG A 37 22.82 5.39 34.39
C ARG A 37 21.97 6.17 33.38
N LYS A 38 21.89 7.50 33.52
CA LYS A 38 21.21 8.40 32.56
C LYS A 38 21.93 8.48 31.20
N VAL A 39 23.26 8.56 31.19
CA VAL A 39 24.06 8.60 29.95
C VAL A 39 23.98 7.26 29.19
N ARG A 40 23.94 6.12 29.90
CA ARG A 40 23.75 4.79 29.29
C ARG A 40 22.35 4.62 28.70
N LEU A 41 21.31 5.10 29.38
CA LEU A 41 19.94 5.12 28.86
C LEU A 41 19.78 6.01 27.63
N LEU A 42 20.37 7.22 27.65
CA LEU A 42 20.36 8.13 26.51
C LEU A 42 21.09 7.52 25.29
N ARG A 43 22.19 6.81 25.52
CA ARG A 43 22.97 6.16 24.47
C ARG A 43 22.26 4.95 23.85
N LEU A 44 21.58 4.15 24.66
CA LEU A 44 20.69 3.07 24.18
C LEU A 44 19.47 3.64 23.43
N TRP A 45 18.91 4.75 23.89
CA TRP A 45 17.80 5.44 23.23
C TRP A 45 18.21 6.02 21.88
N VAL A 46 19.38 6.66 21.78
CA VAL A 46 19.94 7.17 20.51
C VAL A 46 20.21 6.03 19.53
N ILE A 47 20.78 4.90 19.97
CA ILE A 47 20.99 3.72 19.13
C ILE A 47 19.64 3.13 18.67
N PHE A 48 18.66 3.04 19.56
CA PHE A 48 17.31 2.59 19.23
C PHE A 48 16.62 3.50 18.20
N VAL A 49 16.78 4.82 18.33
CA VAL A 49 16.28 5.81 17.37
C VAL A 49 16.99 5.67 16.03
N ILE A 50 18.33 5.54 16.00
CA ILE A 50 19.11 5.37 14.77
C ILE A 50 18.76 4.05 14.05
N MET A 51 18.61 2.95 14.79
CA MET A 51 18.21 1.65 14.23
C MET A 51 16.78 1.65 13.69
N LYS A 52 15.86 2.42 14.31
CA LYS A 52 14.50 2.60 13.80
C LYS A 52 14.43 3.44 12.51
N VAL A 53 15.49 4.21 12.22
CA VAL A 53 15.56 5.15 11.09
C VAL A 53 16.10 4.53 9.80
N ILE A 54 16.72 3.34 9.84
CA ILE A 54 17.24 2.67 8.64
C ILE A 54 16.46 1.37 8.39
N LYS A 55 15.27 1.49 7.78
CA LYS A 55 14.61 0.33 7.19
C LYS A 55 15.25 0.07 5.82
N SER A 56 15.63 -1.17 5.55
CA SER A 56 16.15 -1.61 4.24
C SER A 56 15.05 -1.88 3.21
N TYR A 57 13.79 -1.62 3.56
CA TYR A 57 12.62 -1.87 2.72
C TYR A 57 11.64 -0.71 2.81
N ASN A 58 10.94 -0.45 1.71
CA ASN A 58 9.83 0.50 1.68
C ASN A 58 8.55 -0.27 2.00
N THR A 59 7.82 0.17 3.03
CA THR A 59 6.46 -0.37 3.22
C THR A 59 5.53 0.20 2.17
N LEU A 60 4.51 -0.56 1.78
CA LEU A 60 3.49 -0.10 0.85
C LEU A 60 2.79 1.18 1.35
N ASN A 61 2.55 1.28 2.67
CA ASN A 61 2.02 2.49 3.29
C ASN A 61 2.98 3.70 3.15
N ASP A 62 4.29 3.51 3.31
CA ASP A 62 5.26 4.60 3.15
C ASP A 62 5.34 5.03 1.67
N TYR A 63 5.28 4.07 0.74
CA TYR A 63 5.21 4.32 -0.70
C TYR A 63 3.97 5.17 -1.06
N TYR A 64 2.77 4.73 -0.66
CA TYR A 64 1.54 5.47 -0.95
C TYR A 64 1.47 6.83 -0.27
N ARG A 65 1.99 6.96 0.96
CA ARG A 65 2.10 8.27 1.61
C ARG A 65 2.99 9.23 0.86
N LYS A 66 4.12 8.75 0.33
CA LYS A 66 5.01 9.55 -0.50
C LYS A 66 4.36 9.95 -1.82
N LEU A 67 3.58 9.05 -2.42
CA LEU A 67 2.90 9.26 -3.69
C LEU A 67 1.72 10.24 -3.57
N PHE A 68 0.85 10.04 -2.57
CA PHE A 68 -0.42 10.77 -2.45
C PHE A 68 -0.41 11.89 -1.41
N GLY A 69 0.67 12.04 -0.65
CA GLY A 69 0.86 13.10 0.36
C GLY A 69 0.13 12.86 1.70
N GLU A 70 -0.69 11.81 1.79
CA GLU A 70 -1.44 11.46 2.99
C GLU A 70 -1.62 9.95 3.11
N LYS A 71 -2.25 9.50 4.19
CA LYS A 71 -2.57 8.08 4.35
C LYS A 71 -3.67 7.69 3.37
N THR A 72 -3.48 6.58 2.68
CA THR A 72 -4.55 5.90 1.93
C THR A 72 -4.90 4.57 2.61
N PHE A 73 -6.03 3.98 2.24
CA PHE A 73 -6.31 2.58 2.46
C PHE A 73 -6.95 1.93 1.22
N LYS A 74 -6.77 0.61 1.11
CA LYS A 74 -7.40 -0.20 0.06
C LYS A 74 -8.86 -0.48 0.47
N VAL A 75 -9.77 -0.31 -0.48
CA VAL A 75 -11.20 -0.62 -0.35
C VAL A 75 -11.43 -1.92 -1.13
N PRO A 76 -11.55 -3.08 -0.46
CA PRO A 76 -11.72 -4.34 -1.14
C PRO A 76 -13.11 -4.42 -1.77
N ILE A 77 -13.21 -4.81 -3.03
CA ILE A 77 -14.46 -4.92 -3.79
C ILE A 77 -14.48 -6.24 -4.53
N ASP A 78 -15.62 -6.92 -4.49
CA ASP A 78 -15.91 -8.06 -5.35
C ASP A 78 -16.75 -7.58 -6.56
N ALA A 79 -16.12 -7.55 -7.73
CA ALA A 79 -16.77 -7.17 -8.97
C ALA A 79 -17.54 -8.32 -9.65
N GLY A 80 -17.68 -9.47 -8.99
CA GLY A 80 -18.41 -10.63 -9.50
C GLY A 80 -17.73 -11.31 -10.69
N PHE A 81 -16.40 -11.25 -10.75
CA PHE A 81 -15.62 -12.02 -11.73
C PHE A 81 -15.42 -13.45 -11.24
N ASP A 82 -15.24 -14.39 -12.16
CA ASP A 82 -14.80 -15.75 -11.82
C ASP A 82 -13.31 -15.93 -12.16
N CYS A 83 -12.81 -17.16 -11.97
CA CYS A 83 -11.44 -17.56 -12.26
C CYS A 83 -11.45 -18.70 -13.29
N PRO A 84 -10.57 -18.67 -14.30
CA PRO A 84 -10.40 -19.74 -15.29
C PRO A 84 -10.16 -21.13 -14.70
N ASN A 85 -9.56 -21.19 -13.50
CA ASN A 85 -9.31 -22.46 -12.81
C ASN A 85 -10.55 -23.00 -12.07
N ARG A 86 -11.63 -22.22 -12.03
CA ARG A 86 -12.89 -22.53 -11.32
C ARG A 86 -14.02 -22.77 -12.31
N ASP A 87 -14.19 -21.86 -13.26
CA ASP A 87 -15.29 -21.85 -14.24
C ASP A 87 -15.20 -22.97 -15.30
N GLY A 88 -14.03 -23.61 -15.44
CA GLY A 88 -13.78 -24.67 -16.41
C GLY A 88 -13.03 -24.24 -17.67
N THR A 89 -12.64 -22.96 -17.80
CA THR A 89 -11.91 -22.46 -18.97
C THR A 89 -10.50 -23.05 -19.07
N VAL A 90 -9.79 -23.16 -17.95
CA VAL A 90 -8.44 -23.75 -17.85
C VAL A 90 -8.44 -25.00 -16.98
N ALA A 91 -9.17 -24.97 -15.86
CA ALA A 91 -9.30 -26.10 -14.93
C ALA A 91 -10.64 -26.02 -14.17
N HIS A 92 -10.90 -27.02 -13.33
CA HIS A 92 -12.09 -27.06 -12.48
C HIS A 92 -11.72 -27.10 -11.00
N GLY A 93 -12.59 -26.53 -10.15
CA GLY A 93 -12.51 -26.64 -8.69
C GLY A 93 -11.65 -25.58 -7.99
N GLY A 94 -10.89 -24.76 -8.73
CA GLY A 94 -10.05 -23.70 -8.18
C GLY A 94 -8.71 -24.18 -7.62
N CYS A 95 -7.88 -23.23 -7.18
CA CYS A 95 -6.58 -23.54 -6.58
C CYS A 95 -6.77 -24.24 -5.23
N THR A 96 -5.84 -25.12 -4.87
CA THR A 96 -5.92 -25.93 -3.62
C THR A 96 -5.99 -25.10 -2.33
N PHE A 97 -5.45 -23.89 -2.34
CA PHE A 97 -5.47 -22.95 -1.22
C PHE A 97 -6.62 -21.94 -1.30
N CYS A 98 -7.35 -21.90 -2.41
CA CYS A 98 -8.38 -20.91 -2.65
C CYS A 98 -9.68 -21.33 -1.97
N THR A 99 -10.28 -20.40 -1.22
CA THR A 99 -11.61 -20.59 -0.65
C THR A 99 -12.68 -20.48 -1.73
N VAL A 100 -13.94 -20.76 -1.37
CA VAL A 100 -15.08 -20.59 -2.30
C VAL A 100 -15.20 -19.16 -2.81
N SER A 101 -14.76 -18.18 -2.01
CA SER A 101 -14.81 -16.75 -2.28
C SER A 101 -13.59 -16.21 -3.03
N GLY A 102 -12.69 -17.05 -3.52
CA GLY A 102 -11.52 -16.55 -4.24
C GLY A 102 -10.46 -15.92 -3.32
N SER A 103 -10.42 -16.32 -2.04
CA SER A 103 -9.68 -15.64 -0.97
C SER A 103 -10.26 -14.27 -0.58
N GLY A 104 -11.54 -14.02 -0.89
CA GLY A 104 -12.30 -12.82 -0.53
C GLY A 104 -13.20 -12.99 0.71
N ASP A 105 -12.87 -13.91 1.63
CA ASP A 105 -13.76 -14.29 2.75
C ASP A 105 -14.10 -13.12 3.71
N THR A 106 -13.34 -12.04 3.65
CA THR A 106 -13.56 -10.83 4.46
C THR A 106 -14.21 -9.68 3.69
N ILE A 107 -14.48 -9.87 2.40
CA ILE A 107 -15.13 -8.86 1.54
C ILE A 107 -16.64 -9.05 1.65
N VAL A 108 -17.40 -7.97 1.50
CA VAL A 108 -18.84 -8.07 1.26
C VAL A 108 -19.07 -9.01 0.07
N ALA A 109 -19.91 -10.03 0.26
CA ALA A 109 -20.30 -10.94 -0.82
C ALA A 109 -20.76 -10.15 -2.06
N PRO A 110 -20.64 -10.69 -3.29
CA PRO A 110 -20.91 -9.93 -4.52
C PRO A 110 -22.39 -9.58 -4.75
N ASP A 111 -23.31 -10.08 -3.94
CA ASP A 111 -24.75 -9.83 -4.07
C ASP A 111 -25.14 -8.34 -4.10
N PRO A 112 -24.56 -7.43 -3.28
CA PRO A 112 -24.84 -6.02 -3.36
C PRO A 112 -24.11 -5.37 -4.54
N PRO A 113 -24.70 -4.32 -5.15
CA PRO A 113 -24.05 -3.50 -6.16
C PRO A 113 -22.65 -3.02 -5.73
N ILE A 114 -21.71 -2.95 -6.68
CA ILE A 114 -20.31 -2.53 -6.45
C ILE A 114 -20.23 -1.22 -5.64
N ARG A 115 -21.10 -0.26 -5.97
CA ARG A 115 -21.20 1.01 -5.27
C ARG A 115 -21.55 0.85 -3.79
N GLU A 116 -22.49 -0.03 -3.46
CA GLU A 116 -22.88 -0.29 -2.06
C GLU A 116 -21.76 -0.99 -1.28
N GLN A 117 -21.05 -1.93 -1.93
CA GLN A 117 -19.86 -2.55 -1.34
C GLN A 117 -18.81 -1.48 -0.99
N PHE A 118 -18.56 -0.54 -1.90
CA PHE A 118 -17.60 0.55 -1.71
C PHE A 118 -17.89 1.41 -0.48
N TYR A 119 -19.12 1.92 -0.35
CA TYR A 119 -19.48 2.75 0.80
C TYR A 119 -19.47 1.98 2.12
N LYS A 120 -19.91 0.71 2.10
CA LYS A 120 -19.89 -0.15 3.29
C LYS A 120 -18.47 -0.42 3.79
N GLU A 121 -17.55 -0.69 2.88
CA GLU A 121 -16.14 -0.92 3.21
C GLU A 121 -15.45 0.36 3.68
N ILE A 122 -15.74 1.50 3.05
CA ILE A 122 -15.27 2.82 3.51
C ILE A 122 -15.74 3.11 4.94
N ASP A 123 -17.03 2.94 5.21
CA ASP A 123 -17.61 3.16 6.55
C ASP A 123 -16.95 2.28 7.61
N PHE A 124 -16.66 1.03 7.26
CA PHE A 124 -15.95 0.11 8.14
C PHE A 124 -14.51 0.57 8.41
N MET A 125 -13.79 0.97 7.36
CA MET A 125 -12.39 1.38 7.44
C MET A 125 -12.22 2.72 8.17
N HIS A 126 -13.16 3.64 8.04
CA HIS A 126 -13.17 4.92 8.77
C HIS A 126 -13.32 4.77 10.28
N ARG A 127 -13.84 3.64 10.79
CA ARG A 127 -13.83 3.36 12.24
C ARG A 127 -12.41 3.32 12.79
N LYS A 128 -11.44 2.91 11.96
CA LYS A 128 -10.01 2.86 12.30
C LYS A 128 -9.26 4.10 11.84
N TRP A 129 -9.63 4.67 10.70
CA TRP A 129 -8.95 5.81 10.07
C TRP A 129 -9.94 6.90 9.64
N PRO A 130 -10.47 7.69 10.60
CA PRO A 130 -11.55 8.64 10.33
C PRO A 130 -11.13 9.79 9.39
N ASP A 131 -9.86 10.20 9.39
CA ASP A 131 -9.39 11.38 8.67
C ASP A 131 -8.86 11.09 7.24
N VAL A 132 -8.85 9.83 6.80
CA VAL A 132 -8.32 9.46 5.48
C VAL A 132 -9.31 9.87 4.39
N GLN A 133 -8.88 10.60 3.36
CA GLN A 133 -9.78 11.05 2.29
C GLN A 133 -9.47 10.42 0.93
N LYS A 134 -8.43 9.58 0.86
CA LYS A 134 -7.94 8.97 -0.37
C LYS A 134 -7.99 7.44 -0.32
N TYR A 135 -8.58 6.86 -1.35
CA TYR A 135 -8.88 5.43 -1.41
C TYR A 135 -8.24 4.77 -2.63
N LEU A 136 -7.86 3.52 -2.48
CA LEU A 136 -7.45 2.65 -3.58
C LEU A 136 -8.49 1.55 -3.71
N VAL A 137 -9.24 1.51 -4.81
CA VAL A 137 -10.18 0.40 -5.05
C VAL A 137 -9.36 -0.87 -5.27
N TYR A 138 -9.72 -1.96 -4.61
CA TYR A 138 -8.96 -3.20 -4.64
C TYR A 138 -9.82 -4.38 -5.03
N PHE A 139 -9.70 -4.79 -6.29
CA PHE A 139 -10.31 -6.00 -6.83
C PHE A 139 -9.35 -7.17 -6.54
N GLN A 140 -9.60 -7.92 -5.48
CA GLN A 140 -8.64 -8.88 -4.92
C GLN A 140 -8.92 -10.32 -5.31
N ASN A 141 -10.17 -10.75 -5.22
CA ASN A 141 -10.53 -12.14 -5.39
C ASN A 141 -10.71 -12.51 -6.86
N PHE A 142 -10.51 -13.79 -7.18
CA PHE A 142 -10.63 -14.35 -8.52
C PHE A 142 -9.69 -13.71 -9.56
N THR A 143 -10.09 -13.72 -10.83
CA THR A 143 -9.29 -13.18 -11.94
C THR A 143 -10.00 -11.96 -12.51
N ASN A 144 -9.64 -10.78 -12.00
CA ASN A 144 -10.37 -9.54 -12.27
C ASN A 144 -10.21 -9.00 -13.71
N THR A 145 -9.56 -9.76 -14.59
CA THR A 145 -9.39 -9.47 -16.02
C THR A 145 -9.85 -10.64 -16.91
N HIS A 146 -10.67 -11.56 -16.37
CA HIS A 146 -11.15 -12.76 -17.08
C HIS A 146 -12.35 -12.54 -18.00
N GLU A 147 -12.98 -11.37 -17.94
CA GLU A 147 -14.11 -11.01 -18.80
C GLU A 147 -13.66 -10.16 -19.99
N LYS A 148 -14.60 -9.89 -20.91
CA LYS A 148 -14.36 -8.92 -22.00
C LYS A 148 -14.07 -7.53 -21.45
N VAL A 149 -13.22 -6.77 -22.15
CA VAL A 149 -12.79 -5.44 -21.70
C VAL A 149 -13.94 -4.48 -21.42
N GLU A 150 -15.06 -4.58 -22.14
CA GLU A 150 -16.23 -3.73 -21.91
C GLU A 150 -16.89 -4.00 -20.55
N VAL A 151 -16.97 -5.28 -20.16
CA VAL A 151 -17.52 -5.70 -18.85
C VAL A 151 -16.57 -5.32 -17.73
N ILE A 152 -15.26 -5.47 -17.95
CA ILE A 152 -14.23 -5.04 -17.00
C ILE A 152 -14.36 -3.53 -16.77
N ARG A 153 -14.43 -2.75 -17.85
CA ARG A 153 -14.58 -1.29 -17.81
C ARG A 153 -15.84 -0.88 -17.06
N GLU A 154 -16.99 -1.45 -17.41
CA GLU A 154 -18.27 -1.17 -16.76
C GLU A 154 -18.21 -1.39 -15.24
N ARG A 155 -17.60 -2.50 -14.80
CA ARG A 155 -17.52 -2.85 -13.38
C ARG A 155 -16.50 -2.00 -12.62
N TYR A 156 -15.34 -1.74 -13.22
CA TYR A 156 -14.31 -0.90 -12.60
C TYR A 156 -14.81 0.54 -12.44
N GLU A 157 -15.45 1.10 -13.47
CA GLU A 157 -15.95 2.48 -13.49
C GLU A 157 -17.04 2.76 -12.45
N GLN A 158 -17.75 1.74 -11.96
CA GLN A 158 -18.68 1.89 -10.84
C GLN A 158 -18.00 2.21 -9.50
N ALA A 159 -16.73 1.83 -9.33
CA ALA A 159 -15.99 2.09 -8.09
C ALA A 159 -14.96 3.21 -8.26
N ILE A 160 -14.20 3.23 -9.36
CA ILE A 160 -13.08 4.17 -9.51
C ILE A 160 -13.50 5.63 -9.72
N ASN A 161 -14.75 5.86 -10.13
CA ASN A 161 -15.32 7.19 -10.28
C ASN A 161 -15.92 7.76 -8.98
N GLU A 162 -15.90 6.99 -7.89
CA GLU A 162 -16.40 7.48 -6.60
C GLU A 162 -15.45 8.53 -5.99
N PRO A 163 -16.00 9.50 -5.22
CA PRO A 163 -15.19 10.56 -4.62
C PRO A 163 -14.04 10.03 -3.73
N GLY A 164 -12.86 10.61 -3.92
CA GLY A 164 -11.67 10.26 -3.12
C GLY A 164 -10.88 9.05 -3.63
N VAL A 165 -11.35 8.35 -4.66
CA VAL A 165 -10.55 7.29 -5.27
C VAL A 165 -9.39 7.90 -6.05
N VAL A 166 -8.17 7.45 -5.72
CA VAL A 166 -6.93 7.93 -6.34
C VAL A 166 -6.18 6.84 -7.11
N GLY A 167 -6.72 5.64 -7.12
CA GLY A 167 -6.14 4.51 -7.83
C GLY A 167 -6.91 3.22 -7.66
N ILE A 168 -6.44 2.23 -8.41
CA ILE A 168 -7.01 0.91 -8.55
C ILE A 168 -5.89 -0.14 -8.41
N ASN A 169 -6.18 -1.16 -7.62
CA ASN A 169 -5.36 -2.35 -7.45
C ASN A 169 -6.14 -3.56 -7.99
N ILE A 170 -5.53 -4.31 -8.89
CA ILE A 170 -6.17 -5.38 -9.65
C ILE A 170 -5.40 -6.68 -9.42
N GLY A 171 -5.98 -7.61 -8.67
CA GLY A 171 -5.51 -8.98 -8.57
C GLY A 171 -5.95 -9.79 -9.79
N THR A 172 -5.00 -10.38 -10.51
CA THR A 172 -5.34 -11.22 -11.67
C THR A 172 -4.30 -12.30 -11.95
N ARG A 173 -4.61 -13.20 -12.89
CA ARG A 173 -3.70 -14.23 -13.39
C ARG A 173 -2.82 -13.66 -14.51
N PRO A 174 -1.53 -14.05 -14.58
CA PRO A 174 -0.60 -13.54 -15.60
C PRO A 174 -0.97 -13.96 -17.03
N ASP A 175 -1.75 -15.02 -17.20
CA ASP A 175 -2.24 -15.52 -18.49
C ASP A 175 -3.62 -14.95 -18.90
N CYS A 176 -4.20 -14.05 -18.11
CA CYS A 176 -5.51 -13.43 -18.38
C CYS A 176 -5.40 -11.93 -18.67
N LEU A 177 -4.45 -11.52 -19.51
CA LEU A 177 -4.21 -10.12 -19.86
C LEU A 177 -4.17 -9.96 -21.39
N PRO A 178 -5.33 -10.01 -22.07
CA PRO A 178 -5.39 -9.76 -23.50
C PRO A 178 -5.02 -8.31 -23.82
N ASP A 179 -4.56 -8.05 -25.05
CA ASP A 179 -4.06 -6.73 -25.49
C ASP A 179 -5.06 -5.60 -25.22
N GLU A 180 -6.35 -5.84 -25.48
CA GLU A 180 -7.44 -4.87 -25.22
C GLU A 180 -7.54 -4.46 -23.73
N THR A 181 -7.35 -5.42 -22.83
CA THR A 181 -7.36 -5.15 -21.39
C THR A 181 -6.12 -4.38 -20.99
N ILE A 182 -4.95 -4.73 -21.53
CA ILE A 182 -3.70 -4.00 -21.27
C ILE A 182 -3.82 -2.54 -21.76
N GLU A 183 -4.42 -2.32 -22.93
CA GLU A 183 -4.67 -0.99 -23.48
C GLU A 183 -5.60 -0.18 -22.56
N TYR A 184 -6.70 -0.77 -22.10
CA TYR A 184 -7.57 -0.12 -21.11
C TYR A 184 -6.85 0.23 -19.80
N LEU A 185 -6.03 -0.69 -19.27
CA LEU A 185 -5.25 -0.41 -18.05
C LEU A 185 -4.21 0.70 -18.27
N ALA A 186 -3.65 0.80 -19.47
CA ALA A 186 -2.77 1.89 -19.85
C ALA A 186 -3.53 3.23 -19.89
N GLU A 187 -4.73 3.28 -20.49
CA GLU A 187 -5.61 4.47 -20.46
C GLU A 187 -5.90 4.91 -19.01
N LEU A 188 -6.27 3.97 -18.13
CA LEU A 188 -6.52 4.27 -16.72
C LEU A 188 -5.28 4.84 -16.01
N SER A 189 -4.09 4.39 -16.40
CA SER A 189 -2.84 4.85 -15.78
C SER A 189 -2.51 6.32 -16.07
N GLU A 190 -3.15 6.92 -17.08
CA GLU A 190 -3.02 8.34 -17.39
C GLU A 190 -3.79 9.22 -16.40
N CYS A 191 -4.87 8.70 -15.80
CA CYS A 191 -5.77 9.47 -14.93
C CYS A 191 -5.69 9.10 -13.44
N MET A 192 -5.21 7.89 -13.11
CA MET A 192 -5.09 7.42 -11.72
C MET A 192 -3.93 6.45 -11.52
N HIS A 193 -3.62 6.13 -10.26
CA HIS A 193 -2.60 5.13 -9.97
C HIS A 193 -3.15 3.72 -10.23
N VAL A 194 -2.55 2.99 -11.17
CA VAL A 194 -2.90 1.60 -11.48
C VAL A 194 -1.84 0.65 -10.95
N THR A 195 -2.25 -0.38 -10.22
CA THR A 195 -1.40 -1.50 -9.78
C THR A 195 -2.01 -2.81 -10.24
N VAL A 196 -1.23 -3.63 -10.96
CA VAL A 196 -1.61 -5.00 -11.32
C VAL A 196 -0.82 -5.97 -10.44
N GLU A 197 -1.55 -6.80 -9.70
CA GLU A 197 -1.02 -7.82 -8.80
C GLU A 197 -1.21 -9.19 -9.47
N LEU A 198 -0.12 -9.82 -9.89
CA LEU A 198 -0.15 -11.11 -10.59
C LEU A 198 -0.09 -12.27 -9.59
N GLY A 199 -1.11 -13.13 -9.61
CA GLY A 199 -1.13 -14.39 -8.87
C GLY A 199 -0.19 -15.41 -9.51
N LEU A 200 0.92 -15.70 -8.84
CA LEU A 200 1.96 -16.65 -9.26
C LEU A 200 1.92 -17.95 -8.44
#